data_AF-A0A8T3VHR8-F1
#
_entry.id   AF-A0A8T3VHR8-F1
#
_cell.length_a   1.000
_cell.length_b   1.000
_cell.length_c   1.000
_cell.angle_alpha   90.00
_cell.angle_beta   90.00
_cell.angle_gamma   90.00
#
_symmetry.space_group_name_H-M   'P 1'
#
loop_
_entity.id
_entity.type
_entity.pdbx_description
1 polymer ?
#
loop_
_entity_poly.entity_id
_entity_poly.type
_entity_poly.pdbx_seq_one_letter_code
_entity_poly.pdbx_strand_id
1 'polypeptide(L)'
;MINIIDEVGELLNEYNLNLNDVIFVFNGNVVENEDFLEKYDVFYDNGWGLCNFTNIQIVIDDYTWFERTSYDGCEKFVLKAHPLLSKYQNRESHTEYFYER
;
A
#
# COMPACT_ATOMS: atom_id res chain seq x y z
N MET A 1 -1.35 -11.27 -17.87
CA MET A 1 -0.30 -11.66 -16.90
C MET A 1 0.33 -10.39 -16.40
N ILE A 2 0.22 -10.14 -15.10
CA ILE A 2 0.76 -8.96 -14.42
C ILE A 2 1.87 -9.46 -13.50
N ASN A 3 2.96 -8.71 -13.39
CA ASN A 3 4.00 -8.96 -12.40
C ASN A 3 3.69 -8.11 -11.16
N ILE A 4 3.75 -8.72 -9.97
CA ILE A 4 3.42 -8.03 -8.71
C ILE A 4 4.44 -6.94 -8.39
N ILE A 5 5.71 -7.11 -8.77
CA ILE A 5 6.76 -6.11 -8.60
C ILE A 5 6.45 -4.90 -9.47
N ASP A 6 6.03 -5.11 -10.73
CA ASP A 6 5.66 -4.02 -11.63
C ASP A 6 4.44 -3.26 -11.09
N GLU A 7 3.40 -3.97 -10.63
CA GLU A 7 2.20 -3.33 -10.06
C GLU A 7 2.53 -2.52 -8.79
N VAL A 8 3.38 -3.07 -7.92
CA VAL A 8 3.86 -2.37 -6.72
C VAL A 8 4.71 -1.16 -7.11
N GLY A 9 5.58 -1.29 -8.11
CA GLY A 9 6.41 -0.19 -8.61
C GLY A 9 5.57 0.96 -9.16
N GLU A 10 4.54 0.66 -9.97
CA GLU A 10 3.58 1.64 -10.46
C GLU A 10 2.84 2.32 -9.31
N LEU A 11 2.34 1.54 -8.34
CA LEU A 11 1.65 2.06 -7.16
C LEU A 11 2.53 3.00 -6.33
N LEU A 12 3.79 2.62 -6.07
CA LEU A 12 4.71 3.48 -5.31
C LEU A 12 5.01 4.78 -6.06
N ASN A 13 5.20 4.69 -7.39
CA ASN A 13 5.44 5.85 -8.23
C ASN A 13 4.24 6.81 -8.27
N GLU A 14 3.00 6.31 -8.30
CA GLU A 14 1.78 7.13 -8.19
C GLU A 14 1.76 8.00 -6.93
N TYR A 15 2.41 7.55 -5.85
CA TYR A 15 2.47 8.23 -4.56
C TYR A 15 3.83 8.90 -4.28
N ASN A 16 4.73 8.95 -5.27
CA ASN A 16 6.11 9.48 -5.14
C ASN A 16 6.94 8.78 -4.05
N LEU A 17 6.76 7.47 -3.89
CA LEU A 17 7.47 6.62 -2.94
C LEU A 17 8.45 5.70 -3.67
N ASN A 18 9.48 5.23 -2.96
CA ASN A 18 10.35 4.16 -3.43
C ASN A 18 10.23 2.92 -2.55
N LEU A 19 10.79 1.79 -3.01
CA LEU A 19 10.84 0.54 -2.24
C LEU A 19 11.50 0.71 -0.86
N ASN A 20 12.50 1.60 -0.76
CA ASN A 20 13.20 1.87 0.50
C ASN A 20 12.38 2.71 1.49
N ASP A 21 11.29 3.32 1.04
CA ASP A 21 10.41 4.16 1.86
C ASP A 21 9.25 3.37 2.47
N VAL A 22 9.15 2.06 2.15
CA VAL A 22 8.03 1.22 2.57
C VAL A 22 8.49 -0.05 3.25
N ILE A 23 7.59 -0.63 4.05
CA ILE A 23 7.76 -1.93 4.68
C ILE A 23 6.73 -2.88 4.09
N PHE A 24 7.21 -4.00 3.55
CA PHE A 24 6.33 -5.07 3.09
C PHE A 24 5.94 -5.98 4.24
N VAL A 25 4.65 -6.27 4.35
CA VAL A 25 4.11 -7.24 5.29
C VAL A 25 3.34 -8.29 4.51
N PHE A 26 3.73 -9.55 4.64
CA PHE A 26 3.07 -10.68 3.99
C PHE A 26 2.62 -11.70 5.03
N ASN A 27 1.33 -12.05 5.02
CA ASN A 27 0.74 -12.95 6.01
C ASN A 27 1.10 -12.58 7.47
N GLY A 28 1.18 -11.27 7.76
CA GLY A 28 1.52 -10.74 9.08
C GLY A 28 3.02 -10.74 9.44
N ASN A 29 3.90 -11.15 8.53
CA ASN A 29 5.35 -11.11 8.73
C ASN A 29 5.95 -9.98 7.91
N VAL A 30 6.90 -9.25 8.50
CA VAL A 30 7.70 -8.26 7.78
C VAL A 30 8.60 -8.99 6.79
N VAL A 31 8.63 -8.51 5.55
CA VAL A 31 9.46 -9.03 4.47
C VAL A 31 10.46 -7.93 4.09
N GLU A 32 11.74 -8.28 4.06
CA GLU A 32 12.77 -7.35 3.61
C GLU A 32 12.66 -7.11 2.10
N ASN A 33 13.09 -5.94 1.63
CA ASN A 33 12.93 -5.56 0.22
C ASN A 33 13.64 -6.52 -0.74
N GLU A 34 14.83 -6.98 -0.39
CA GLU A 34 15.59 -7.95 -1.20
C GLU A 34 14.85 -9.28 -1.31
N ASP A 35 14.32 -9.76 -0.17
CA ASP A 35 13.48 -10.96 -0.07
C ASP A 35 12.18 -10.81 -0.88
N PHE A 36 11.58 -9.62 -0.89
CA PHE A 36 10.39 -9.34 -1.67
C PHE A 36 10.67 -9.43 -3.17
N LEU A 37 11.74 -8.79 -3.65
CA LEU A 37 12.12 -8.81 -5.06
C LEU A 37 12.48 -10.23 -5.53
N GLU A 38 13.16 -11.03 -4.71
CA GLU A 38 13.56 -12.39 -5.09
C GLU A 38 12.37 -13.37 -5.08
N LYS A 39 11.53 -13.33 -4.05
CA LYS A 39 10.45 -14.31 -3.86
C LYS A 39 9.20 -14.01 -4.69
N TYR A 40 9.02 -12.75 -5.06
CA TYR A 40 7.80 -12.27 -5.69
C TYR A 40 8.01 -11.77 -7.13
N ASP A 41 9.15 -12.02 -7.77
CA ASP A 41 9.29 -11.83 -9.22
C ASP A 41 8.56 -12.93 -10.00
N VAL A 42 7.23 -12.92 -9.92
CA VAL A 42 6.35 -13.92 -10.52
C VAL A 42 5.20 -13.27 -11.25
N PHE A 43 4.94 -13.76 -12.46
CA PHE A 43 3.76 -13.41 -13.24
C PHE A 43 2.56 -14.20 -12.71
N TYR A 44 1.48 -13.52 -12.37
CA TYR A 44 0.20 -14.15 -12.06
C TYR A 44 -0.89 -13.69 -13.04
N ASP A 45 -1.89 -14.55 -13.19
CA ASP A 45 -3.10 -14.22 -13.92
C ASP A 45 -4.08 -13.55 -12.95
N ASN A 46 -4.68 -12.43 -13.35
CA ASN A 46 -5.52 -11.63 -12.45
C ASN A 46 -6.89 -12.28 -12.15
N GLY A 47 -7.09 -13.54 -12.53
CA GLY A 47 -8.40 -14.16 -12.61
C GLY A 47 -8.39 -15.66 -12.33
N TRP A 48 -8.15 -16.06 -11.07
CA TRP A 48 -8.56 -17.37 -10.50
C TRP A 48 -7.58 -18.56 -10.51
N GLY A 49 -6.24 -18.41 -10.43
CA GLY A 49 -5.44 -19.65 -10.43
C GLY A 49 -4.02 -19.71 -9.90
N LEU A 50 -3.25 -18.63 -9.83
CA LEU A 50 -1.82 -18.76 -9.52
C LEU A 50 -1.39 -17.69 -8.51
N CYS A 51 -1.03 -18.17 -7.32
CA CYS A 51 -0.60 -17.42 -6.14
C CYS A 51 -1.60 -16.39 -5.59
N ASN A 52 -2.28 -16.76 -4.50
CA ASN A 52 -3.08 -15.84 -3.71
C ASN A 52 -2.17 -14.82 -2.99
N PHE A 53 -1.86 -13.71 -3.66
CA PHE A 53 -1.18 -12.55 -3.07
C PHE A 53 -2.14 -11.66 -2.27
N THR A 54 -3.27 -12.21 -1.82
CA THR A 54 -4.34 -11.48 -1.14
C THR A 54 -3.96 -10.90 0.22
N ASN A 55 -2.81 -11.29 0.78
CA ASN A 55 -2.35 -10.84 2.11
C ASN A 55 -1.03 -10.05 2.04
N ILE A 56 -0.86 -9.22 1.01
CA ILE A 56 0.23 -8.24 0.94
C ILE A 56 -0.27 -6.92 1.52
N GLN A 57 0.50 -6.36 2.44
CA GLN A 57 0.37 -5.00 2.90
C GLN A 57 1.68 -4.25 2.64
N ILE A 58 1.56 -2.98 2.24
CA ILE A 58 2.69 -2.09 1.97
C ILE A 58 2.53 -0.91 2.91
N VAL A 59 3.27 -0.92 4.00
CA VAL A 59 3.22 0.12 5.04
C VAL A 59 4.11 1.27 4.61
N ILE A 60 3.55 2.47 4.57
CA ILE A 60 4.21 3.68 4.07
C ILE A 60 4.68 4.55 5.23
N ASP A 61 3.87 4.61 6.28
CA ASP A 61 4.16 5.32 7.51
C ASP A 61 3.47 4.60 8.69
N ASP A 62 3.64 5.14 9.89
CA ASP A 62 3.08 4.59 11.14
C ASP A 62 1.55 4.41 11.11
N TYR A 63 0.86 4.99 10.13
CA TYR A 63 -0.60 5.13 10.12
C TYR A 63 -1.27 4.77 8.80
N THR A 64 -0.49 4.56 7.74
CA THR A 64 -0.98 4.42 6.37
C THR A 64 -0.34 3.22 5.70
N TRP A 65 -1.17 2.38 5.07
CA TRP A 65 -0.70 1.23 4.32
C TRP A 65 -1.59 0.96 3.11
N PHE A 66 -1.03 0.35 2.08
CA PHE A 66 -1.82 -0.29 1.03
C PHE A 66 -2.12 -1.73 1.42
N GLU A 67 -3.35 -2.16 1.20
CA GLU A 67 -3.77 -3.54 1.41
C GLU A 67 -4.26 -4.13 0.09
N ARG A 68 -3.69 -5.27 -0.30
CA ARG A 68 -4.16 -5.99 -1.48
C ARG A 68 -5.51 -6.61 -1.17
N THR A 69 -6.52 -6.24 -1.95
CA THR A 69 -7.89 -6.73 -1.78
C THR A 69 -8.34 -7.43 -3.06
N SER A 70 -8.99 -8.59 -2.92
CA SER A 70 -9.69 -9.26 -4.03
C SER A 70 -11.18 -9.02 -3.89
N TYR A 71 -11.80 -8.49 -4.94
CA TYR A 71 -13.25 -8.32 -5.02
C TYR A 71 -13.73 -8.75 -6.40
N ASP A 72 -14.64 -9.73 -6.44
CA ASP A 72 -15.26 -10.23 -7.68
C ASP A 72 -14.24 -10.74 -8.73
N GLY A 73 -13.16 -11.36 -8.26
CA GLY A 73 -12.08 -11.84 -9.13
C GLY A 73 -11.12 -10.76 -9.63
N CYS A 74 -11.34 -9.49 -9.29
CA CYS A 74 -10.38 -8.42 -9.53
C CYS A 74 -9.53 -8.19 -8.27
N GLU A 75 -8.21 -8.24 -8.42
CA GLU A 75 -7.26 -7.90 -7.36
C GLU A 75 -6.75 -6.47 -7.55
N LYS A 76 -6.70 -5.69 -6.47
CA LYS A 76 -6.13 -4.34 -6.47
C LYS A 76 -5.61 -3.94 -5.10
N PHE A 77 -4.66 -3.01 -5.07
CA PHE A 77 -4.24 -2.36 -3.83
C PHE A 77 -5.23 -1.25 -3.44
N VAL A 78 -5.58 -1.20 -2.15
CA VAL A 78 -6.46 -0.19 -1.57
C VAL A 78 -5.71 0.52 -0.45
N LEU A 79 -5.62 1.85 -0.54
CA LEU A 79 -5.06 2.67 0.52
C LEU A 79 -5.94 2.60 1.78
N LYS A 80 -5.33 2.28 2.91
CA LYS A 80 -5.93 2.25 4.24
C LYS A 80 -5.19 3.23 5.13
N ALA A 81 -5.94 3.88 6.01
CA ALA A 81 -5.40 4.75 7.03
C ALA A 81 -6.02 4.40 8.37
N HIS A 82 -5.24 4.54 9.45
CA HIS A 82 -5.71 4.27 10.78
C HIS A 82 -6.93 5.17 11.11
N PRO A 83 -8.07 4.60 11.55
CA PRO A 83 -9.35 5.32 11.67
C PRO A 83 -9.34 6.45 12.71
N LEU A 84 -8.35 6.46 13.62
CA LEU A 84 -8.21 7.56 14.57
C LEU A 84 -7.79 8.87 13.90
N LEU A 85 -7.14 8.85 12.74
CA LEU A 85 -6.58 10.04 12.08
C LEU A 85 -7.49 10.71 11.05
N SER A 86 -8.48 10.03 10.48
CA SER A 86 -9.48 10.68 9.60
C SER A 86 -10.26 11.79 10.33
N LYS A 87 -10.34 11.70 11.67
CA LYS A 87 -10.89 12.74 12.55
C LYS A 87 -9.94 13.92 12.80
N TYR A 88 -8.63 13.75 12.65
CA TYR A 88 -7.62 14.79 12.87
C TYR A 88 -7.12 15.43 11.58
N GLN A 89 -7.11 14.72 10.44
CA GLN A 89 -6.80 15.30 9.12
C GLN A 89 -7.80 16.38 8.70
N ASN A 90 -9.06 16.32 9.16
CA ASN A 90 -10.06 17.38 8.93
C ASN A 90 -9.94 18.58 9.88
N ARG A 91 -9.01 18.59 10.85
CA ARG A 91 -8.86 19.71 11.79
C ARG A 91 -7.85 20.76 11.32
N GLU A 92 -6.92 20.43 10.42
CA GLU A 92 -5.85 21.36 10.03
C GLU A 92 -6.22 22.32 8.89
N SER A 93 -7.44 22.25 8.35
CA SER A 93 -7.96 23.21 7.35
C SER A 93 -8.72 24.40 7.96
N HIS A 94 -8.67 24.59 9.28
CA HIS A 94 -9.21 25.77 9.99
C HIS A 94 -8.13 26.48 10.80
N THR A 95 -6.99 26.83 10.18
CA THR A 95 -6.14 27.89 10.72
C THR A 95 -6.78 29.23 10.33
N GLU A 96 -7.77 29.67 11.10
CA GLU A 96 -8.21 31.06 11.06
C GLU A 96 -7.00 31.94 11.41
N TYR A 97 -6.51 32.71 10.44
CA TYR A 97 -5.54 33.76 10.67
C TYR A 97 -6.18 34.84 11.55
N PHE A 98 -6.05 34.71 12.86
CA PHE A 98 -6.26 35.83 13.78
C PHE A 98 -5.08 36.80 13.62
N TYR A 99 -5.23 37.77 12.71
CA TYR A 99 -4.45 39.00 12.80
C TYR A 99 -5.01 39.81 13.97
N GLU A 100 -4.35 39.75 15.12
CA GLU A 100 -4.53 40.75 16.17
C GLU A 100 -3.78 42.04 15.79
N ARG A 101 -4.58 43.08 15.53
CA ARG A 101 -4.35 44.54 15.65
C ARG A 101 -3.26 45.22 14.83
#